data_AF-A0A0N1LCP9-F1
#
_entry.id   AF-A0A0N1LCP9-F1
#
_cell.length_a   1.000
_cell.length_b   1.000
_cell.length_c   1.000
_cell.angle_alpha   90.00
_cell.angle_beta   90.00
_cell.angle_gamma   90.00
#
_symmetry.space_group_name_H-M   'P 1'
#
loop_
_entity.id
_entity.type
_entity.pdbx_description
1 polymer ?
#
loop_
_entity_poly.entity_id
_entity_poly.type
_entity_poly.pdbx_seq_one_letter_code
_entity_poly.pdbx_strand_id
1 'polypeptide(L)'
;MVSRRYRSGMIRTVAALFLLATATPAAADDAQLWLQGVVTGPIRGRLVTWIEVQPRLTDDASRVGQLFVRPALGVQLKGAQLLVGYMYGRFDPQGGAVRHEHRLWQQALVPIVGKPGQTQLISRTRLEQRLFEDSSDTGLRLRQWLRVQTPIAPGWQAIATTEAFFNLNDTDAGQRAGFDQWRNFVGVGHRLTPRLTVEGGYLNQWVNGRARDSVNHAISLTMLYRIG
;
A
#
# COMPACT_ATOMS: atom_id res chain seq x y z
N MET A 1 9.16 50.59 21.87
CA MET A 1 8.70 49.37 22.56
C MET A 1 8.00 48.47 21.54
N VAL A 2 8.71 47.42 21.14
CA VAL A 2 8.37 46.20 20.38
C VAL A 2 7.27 46.26 19.29
N SER A 3 7.72 46.21 18.03
CA SER A 3 6.91 45.97 16.84
C SER A 3 6.45 44.50 16.73
N ARG A 4 5.17 44.31 16.38
CA ARG A 4 4.60 43.00 16.04
C ARG A 4 5.14 42.54 14.68
N ARG A 5 6.14 41.67 14.68
CA ARG A 5 6.51 40.88 13.50
C ARG A 5 5.52 39.73 13.34
N TYR A 6 4.68 39.83 12.31
CA TYR A 6 3.95 38.69 11.76
C TYR A 6 4.95 37.60 11.33
N ARG A 7 4.91 36.44 11.98
CA ARG A 7 5.63 35.24 11.54
C ARG A 7 4.88 34.59 10.38
N SER A 8 4.97 35.19 9.19
CA SER A 8 4.62 34.56 7.92
C SER A 8 5.88 33.90 7.34
N GLY A 9 6.17 32.68 7.78
CA GLY A 9 7.44 32.04 7.40
C GLY A 9 7.51 30.56 7.67
N MET A 10 6.45 29.79 7.38
CA MET A 10 6.54 28.32 7.45
C MET A 10 5.50 27.61 6.55
N ILE A 11 5.22 28.15 5.36
CA ILE A 11 4.37 27.48 4.33
C ILE A 11 5.14 27.26 3.02
N ARG A 12 6.42 27.63 2.95
CA ARG A 12 7.26 27.37 1.78
C ARG A 12 8.31 26.33 2.16
N THR A 13 8.47 25.31 1.31
CA THR A 13 9.46 24.21 1.38
C THR A 13 8.98 22.87 1.96
N VAL A 14 7.99 22.24 1.33
CA VAL A 14 7.96 20.77 1.10
C VAL A 14 7.54 20.43 -0.36
N ALA A 15 7.50 21.43 -1.26
CA ALA A 15 6.93 21.29 -2.60
C ALA A 15 7.92 20.80 -3.68
N ALA A 16 8.96 20.03 -3.32
CA ALA A 16 9.99 19.62 -4.27
C ALA A 16 10.42 18.17 -4.08
N LEU A 17 9.50 17.22 -4.26
CA LEU A 17 9.79 15.84 -4.70
C LEU A 17 8.48 15.08 -4.97
N PHE A 18 7.63 15.64 -5.83
CA PHE A 18 6.61 14.87 -6.54
C PHE A 18 6.81 15.11 -8.03
N LEU A 19 7.78 14.39 -8.61
CA LEU A 19 7.66 13.98 -10.01
C LEU A 19 6.48 13.00 -10.06
N LEU A 20 5.26 13.54 -9.98
CA LEU A 20 4.08 12.87 -10.47
C LEU A 20 4.32 12.78 -11.98
N ALA A 21 4.89 11.66 -12.43
CA ALA A 21 4.69 11.23 -13.78
C ALA A 21 3.17 11.19 -13.96
N THR A 22 2.62 12.21 -14.59
CA THR A 22 1.28 12.18 -15.14
C THR A 22 1.34 11.14 -16.23
N ALA A 23 1.20 9.87 -15.85
CA ALA A 23 0.84 8.84 -16.79
C ALA A 23 -0.49 9.33 -17.36
N THR A 24 -0.44 9.86 -18.59
CA THR A 24 -1.61 9.85 -19.44
C THR A 24 -2.16 8.43 -19.36
N PRO A 25 -3.46 8.23 -19.12
CA PRO A 25 -4.05 6.91 -19.30
C PRO A 25 -3.82 6.57 -20.77
N ALA A 26 -2.70 5.91 -21.08
CA ALA A 26 -2.58 5.11 -22.28
C ALA A 26 -3.79 4.17 -22.22
N ALA A 27 -4.50 4.05 -23.35
CA ALA A 27 -5.63 3.14 -23.47
C ALA A 27 -5.29 1.84 -22.75
N ALA A 28 -5.93 1.63 -21.60
CA ALA A 28 -5.60 0.51 -20.74
C ALA A 28 -6.10 -0.73 -21.46
N ASP A 29 -5.20 -1.65 -21.82
CA ASP A 29 -5.60 -2.93 -22.41
C ASP A 29 -6.35 -3.82 -21.38
N ASP A 30 -6.45 -3.41 -20.10
CA ASP A 30 -7.25 -4.06 -19.05
C ASP A 30 -7.56 -3.08 -17.90
N ALA A 31 -8.82 -2.71 -17.70
CA ALA A 31 -9.25 -1.86 -16.58
C ALA A 31 -9.45 -2.69 -15.30
N GLN A 32 -8.62 -2.47 -14.27
CA GLN A 32 -8.71 -3.24 -13.03
C GLN A 32 -9.44 -2.51 -11.89
N LEU A 33 -10.08 -3.28 -11.01
CA LEU A 33 -10.68 -2.79 -9.77
C LEU A 33 -10.06 -3.49 -8.57
N TRP A 34 -9.38 -2.73 -7.72
CA TRP A 34 -8.71 -3.26 -6.54
C TRP A 34 -9.48 -2.82 -5.29
N LEU A 35 -10.01 -3.80 -4.56
CA LEU A 35 -10.74 -3.54 -3.33
C LEU A 35 -9.89 -3.96 -2.14
N GLN A 36 -9.98 -3.23 -1.04
CA GLN A 36 -9.24 -3.52 0.18
C GLN A 36 -10.10 -3.23 1.41
N GLY A 37 -10.29 -4.22 2.27
CA GLY A 37 -10.87 -4.03 3.60
C GLY A 37 -9.79 -4.27 4.66
N VAL A 38 -9.63 -3.35 5.60
CA VAL A 38 -8.68 -3.44 6.71
C VAL A 38 -9.39 -3.20 8.03
N VAL A 39 -9.18 -4.09 8.99
CA VAL A 39 -9.52 -3.91 10.40
C VAL A 39 -8.24 -3.79 11.20
N THR A 40 -8.07 -2.70 11.95
CA THR A 40 -6.85 -2.50 12.75
C THR A 40 -7.12 -1.69 14.02
N GLY A 41 -6.33 -1.90 15.07
CA GLY A 41 -6.45 -1.15 16.31
C GLY A 41 -5.87 -1.91 17.50
N PRO A 42 -5.82 -1.28 18.69
CA PRO A 42 -5.38 -1.93 19.91
C PRO A 42 -6.32 -3.09 20.30
N ILE A 43 -5.72 -4.21 20.71
CA ILE A 43 -6.40 -5.33 21.38
C ILE A 43 -6.28 -5.16 22.90
N ARG A 44 -5.05 -4.93 23.39
CA ARG A 44 -4.75 -4.76 24.82
C ARG A 44 -3.46 -3.98 24.99
N GLY A 45 -3.52 -2.86 25.71
CA GLY A 45 -2.36 -1.99 25.93
C GLY A 45 -1.73 -1.58 24.60
N ARG A 46 -0.50 -2.01 24.35
CA ARG A 46 0.26 -1.72 23.12
C ARG A 46 0.12 -2.78 22.04
N LEU A 47 -0.54 -3.92 22.32
CA LEU A 47 -0.80 -4.97 21.34
C LEU A 47 -1.84 -4.49 20.33
N VAL A 48 -1.53 -4.59 19.04
CA VAL A 48 -2.41 -4.17 17.93
C VAL A 48 -2.68 -5.33 16.98
N THR A 49 -3.82 -5.29 16.31
CA THR A 49 -4.17 -6.23 15.23
C THR A 49 -4.18 -5.53 13.87
N TRP A 50 -4.00 -6.33 12.82
CA TRP A 50 -4.24 -5.96 11.44
C TRP A 50 -4.83 -7.15 10.70
N ILE A 51 -6.05 -7.02 10.20
CA ILE A 51 -6.71 -8.03 9.39
C ILE A 51 -7.07 -7.36 8.08
N GLU A 52 -6.63 -7.95 6.98
CA GLU A 52 -6.87 -7.40 5.66
C GLU A 52 -7.37 -8.45 4.67
N VAL A 53 -8.34 -8.04 3.84
CA VAL A 53 -8.81 -8.79 2.69
C VAL A 53 -8.75 -7.88 1.46
N GLN A 54 -8.17 -8.36 0.37
CA GLN A 54 -7.90 -7.55 -0.82
C GLN A 54 -8.15 -8.36 -2.10
N PRO A 55 -9.39 -8.43 -2.62
CA PRO A 55 -9.64 -8.93 -3.96
C PRO A 55 -9.24 -7.90 -5.01
N ARG A 56 -8.70 -8.37 -6.12
CA ARG A 56 -8.42 -7.57 -7.31
C ARG A 56 -9.17 -8.20 -8.47
N LEU A 57 -10.05 -7.40 -9.04
CA LEU A 57 -10.78 -7.76 -10.24
C LEU A 57 -9.92 -7.36 -11.45
N THR A 58 -9.67 -8.33 -12.30
CA THR A 58 -8.88 -8.22 -13.53
C THR A 58 -9.78 -8.52 -14.72
N ASP A 59 -9.25 -8.36 -15.94
CA ASP A 59 -9.97 -8.68 -17.17
C ASP A 59 -11.26 -7.84 -17.26
N ASP A 60 -11.09 -6.51 -17.30
CA ASP A 60 -12.15 -5.49 -17.27
C ASP A 60 -13.07 -5.58 -16.06
N ALA A 61 -12.46 -5.89 -14.91
CA ALA A 61 -13.12 -6.07 -13.63
C ALA A 61 -14.25 -7.13 -13.63
N SER A 62 -14.20 -8.11 -14.55
CA SER A 62 -15.23 -9.13 -14.70
C SER A 62 -15.05 -10.33 -13.76
N ARG A 63 -13.84 -10.53 -13.21
CA ARG A 63 -13.49 -11.70 -12.39
C ARG A 63 -12.44 -11.38 -11.32
N VAL A 64 -12.44 -12.16 -10.24
CA VAL A 64 -11.42 -12.05 -9.19
C VAL A 64 -10.14 -12.79 -9.61
N GLY A 65 -9.24 -12.08 -10.29
CA GLY A 65 -7.95 -12.63 -10.73
C GLY A 65 -6.92 -12.74 -9.60
N GLN A 66 -7.04 -11.96 -8.53
CA GLN A 66 -6.19 -12.10 -7.35
C GLN A 66 -6.98 -11.91 -6.06
N LEU A 67 -6.67 -12.70 -5.03
CA LEU A 67 -7.21 -12.53 -3.70
C LEU A 67 -6.09 -12.60 -2.67
N PHE A 68 -6.03 -11.62 -1.77
CA PHE A 68 -5.10 -11.63 -0.64
C PHE A 68 -5.84 -11.57 0.68
N VAL A 69 -5.41 -12.40 1.64
CA VAL A 69 -5.88 -12.37 3.03
C VAL A 69 -4.67 -12.26 3.95
N ARG A 70 -4.66 -11.28 4.86
CA ARG A 70 -3.50 -10.92 5.68
C ARG A 70 -3.86 -10.64 7.13
N PRO A 71 -3.86 -11.66 8.00
CA PRO A 71 -3.88 -11.47 9.45
C PRO A 71 -2.47 -11.14 9.98
N ALA A 72 -2.41 -10.27 10.97
CA ALA A 72 -1.18 -9.90 11.66
C ALA A 72 -1.43 -9.36 13.06
N LEU A 73 -0.40 -9.49 13.89
CA LEU A 73 -0.32 -8.89 15.22
C LEU A 73 0.90 -7.98 15.28
N GLY A 74 0.88 -7.05 16.21
CA GLY A 74 1.98 -6.11 16.35
C GLY A 74 1.98 -5.36 17.65
N VAL A 75 2.95 -4.46 17.77
CA VAL A 75 3.10 -3.58 18.93
C VAL A 75 3.15 -2.12 18.48
N GLN A 76 2.37 -1.28 19.16
CA GLN A 76 2.44 0.17 19.02
C GLN A 76 3.56 0.71 19.90
N LEU A 77 4.54 1.36 19.28
CA LEU A 77 5.64 2.08 19.92
C LEU A 77 5.43 3.60 19.84
N LYS A 78 6.25 4.35 20.58
CA LYS A 78 6.15 5.82 20.69
C LYS A 78 6.31 6.57 19.35
N GLY A 79 6.89 5.92 18.34
CA GLY A 79 7.06 6.50 17.00
C GLY A 79 6.97 5.49 15.85
N ALA A 80 6.54 4.26 16.12
CA ALA A 80 6.44 3.22 15.11
C ALA A 80 5.38 2.19 15.50
N GLN A 81 4.81 1.51 14.51
CA GLN A 81 4.03 0.31 14.69
C GLN A 81 4.81 -0.85 14.03
N LEU A 82 5.14 -1.87 14.81
CA LEU A 82 5.81 -3.07 14.28
C LEU A 82 4.78 -4.18 14.20
N LEU A 83 4.68 -4.85 13.05
CA LEU A 83 3.77 -5.98 12.87
C LEU A 83 4.50 -7.17 12.28
N VAL A 84 4.06 -8.36 12.68
CA VAL A 84 4.39 -9.65 12.06
C VAL A 84 3.09 -10.31 11.65
N GLY A 85 3.08 -10.90 10.47
CA GLY A 85 1.86 -11.46 9.91
C GLY A 85 2.10 -12.56 8.92
N TYR A 86 0.97 -13.13 8.52
CA TYR A 86 0.87 -14.11 7.47
C TYR A 86 0.08 -13.52 6.31
N MET A 87 0.30 -14.05 5.11
CA MET A 87 -0.45 -13.74 3.92
C MET A 87 -0.76 -15.02 3.18
N TYR A 88 -2.01 -15.18 2.80
CA TYR A 88 -2.42 -16.10 1.76
C TYR A 88 -2.77 -15.31 0.51
N GLY A 89 -2.25 -15.74 -0.63
CA GLY A 89 -2.49 -15.16 -1.94
C GLY A 89 -2.98 -16.23 -2.90
N ARG A 90 -4.12 -16.00 -3.54
CA ARG A 90 -4.61 -16.79 -4.68
C ARG A 90 -4.45 -15.97 -5.94
N PHE A 91 -3.83 -16.55 -6.97
CA PHE A 91 -3.61 -15.94 -8.27
C PHE A 91 -4.28 -16.81 -9.33
N ASP A 92 -5.16 -16.21 -10.11
CA ASP A 92 -6.01 -16.88 -11.08
C ASP A 92 -5.86 -16.18 -12.45
N PRO A 93 -4.72 -16.38 -13.13
CA PRO A 93 -4.47 -15.71 -14.41
C PRO A 93 -5.44 -16.21 -15.49
N GLN A 94 -5.85 -15.32 -16.39
CA GLN A 94 -6.68 -15.71 -17.53
C GLN A 94 -5.94 -16.75 -18.40
N GLY A 95 -6.58 -17.89 -18.66
CA GLY A 95 -6.01 -18.97 -19.48
C GLY A 95 -4.86 -19.75 -18.84
N GLY A 96 -4.54 -19.52 -17.56
CA GLY A 96 -3.49 -20.23 -16.83
C GLY A 96 -4.01 -21.03 -15.63
N ALA A 97 -3.12 -21.79 -15.01
CA ALA A 97 -3.44 -22.51 -13.77
C ALA A 97 -3.53 -21.55 -12.58
N VAL A 98 -4.48 -21.83 -11.68
CA VAL A 98 -4.57 -21.16 -10.38
C VAL A 98 -3.33 -21.51 -9.57
N ARG A 99 -2.74 -20.49 -8.94
CA ARG A 99 -1.56 -20.63 -8.08
C ARG A 99 -1.84 -20.03 -6.72
N HIS A 100 -1.23 -20.61 -5.71
CA HIS A 100 -1.31 -20.14 -4.35
C HIS A 100 0.07 -19.77 -3.83
N GLU A 101 0.09 -18.74 -2.98
CA GLU A 101 1.29 -18.24 -2.38
C GLU A 101 1.04 -17.96 -0.91
N HIS A 102 1.99 -18.34 -0.08
CA HIS A 102 2.01 -18.05 1.33
C HIS A 102 3.15 -17.10 1.64
N ARG A 103 2.92 -16.11 2.51
CA ARG A 103 4.00 -15.23 2.95
C ARG A 103 4.02 -15.04 4.45
N LEU A 104 5.17 -15.23 5.05
CA LEU A 104 5.48 -14.63 6.33
C LEU A 104 6.02 -13.23 6.08
N TRP A 105 5.58 -12.24 6.85
CA TRP A 105 6.02 -10.88 6.65
C TRP A 105 6.16 -10.13 7.97
N GLN A 106 7.12 -9.21 8.00
CA GLN A 106 7.32 -8.26 9.08
C GLN A 106 7.32 -6.86 8.49
N GLN A 107 6.70 -5.91 9.19
CA GLN A 107 6.70 -4.52 8.75
C GLN A 107 6.88 -3.54 9.89
N ALA A 108 7.50 -2.41 9.57
CA ALA A 108 7.56 -1.23 10.43
C ALA A 108 6.82 -0.08 9.74
N LEU A 109 5.83 0.48 10.41
CA LEU A 109 5.12 1.69 9.98
C LEU A 109 5.54 2.85 10.87
N VAL A 110 6.13 3.89 10.28
CA VAL A 110 6.78 5.00 10.97
C VAL A 110 6.18 6.32 10.48
N PRO A 111 5.41 7.04 11.31
CA PRO A 111 5.05 8.43 11.05
C PRO A 111 6.32 9.29 11.09
N ILE A 112 6.68 9.91 9.98
CA ILE A 112 7.89 10.75 9.84
C ILE A 112 7.56 12.20 10.21
N VAL A 113 6.46 12.71 9.68
CA VAL A 113 6.02 14.10 9.89
C VAL A 113 4.51 14.13 10.11
N GLY A 114 4.06 15.11 10.89
CA GLY A 114 2.66 15.51 10.97
C GLY A 114 1.89 14.84 12.09
N LYS A 115 1.04 15.64 12.74
CA LYS A 115 0.10 15.18 13.77
C LYS A 115 -1.27 14.87 13.14
N PRO A 116 -2.16 14.13 13.81
CA PRO A 116 -3.54 14.01 13.39
C PRO A 116 -4.17 15.40 13.12
N GLY A 117 -4.81 15.56 11.97
CA GLY A 117 -5.39 16.85 11.54
C GLY A 117 -4.42 17.78 10.79
N GLN A 118 -3.18 17.35 10.53
CA GLN A 118 -2.21 18.07 9.69
C GLN A 118 -1.81 17.21 8.49
N THR A 119 -1.02 17.77 7.57
CA THR A 119 -0.30 16.97 6.56
C THR A 119 0.62 15.97 7.26
N GLN A 120 0.48 14.70 6.92
CA GLN A 120 1.28 13.61 7.49
C GLN A 120 2.09 12.91 6.41
N LEU A 121 3.34 12.58 6.74
CA LEU A 121 4.20 11.71 5.96
C LEU A 121 4.44 10.44 6.77
N ILE A 122 4.14 9.28 6.18
CA ILE A 122 4.25 7.97 6.81
C ILE A 122 5.11 7.08 5.93
N SER A 123 6.09 6.41 6.54
CA SER A 123 6.91 5.38 5.91
C SER A 123 6.47 4.00 6.35
N ARG A 124 6.56 3.03 5.45
CA ARG A 124 6.42 1.61 5.77
C ARG A 124 7.50 0.80 5.08
N THR A 125 8.30 0.11 5.85
CA THR A 125 9.24 -0.91 5.36
C THR A 125 8.66 -2.29 5.66
N ARG A 126 8.69 -3.21 4.70
CA ARG A 126 8.23 -4.59 4.88
C ARG A 126 9.21 -5.59 4.28
N LEU A 127 9.50 -6.63 5.02
CA LEU A 127 10.19 -7.82 4.55
C LEU A 127 9.17 -8.96 4.40
N GLU A 128 9.26 -9.71 3.31
CA GLU A 128 8.39 -10.85 3.01
C GLU A 128 9.26 -12.07 2.70
N GLN A 129 8.91 -13.21 3.29
CA GLN A 129 9.34 -14.55 2.90
C GLN A 129 8.17 -15.16 2.13
N ARG A 130 8.40 -15.53 0.88
CA ARG A 130 7.40 -15.94 -0.11
C ARG A 130 7.59 -17.43 -0.40
N LEU A 131 6.58 -18.22 -0.07
CA LEU A 131 6.53 -19.65 -0.35
C LEU A 131 5.49 -19.87 -1.43
N PHE A 132 5.88 -20.54 -2.51
CA PHE A 132 4.99 -20.87 -3.62
C PHE A 132 4.72 -22.38 -3.58
N GLU A 133 3.49 -22.80 -3.81
CA GLU A 133 3.13 -24.24 -3.72
C GLU A 133 3.89 -25.11 -4.73
N ASP A 134 4.21 -24.55 -5.90
CA ASP A 134 4.87 -25.28 -7.01
C ASP A 134 6.41 -25.09 -7.02
N SER A 135 7.02 -24.81 -5.87
CA SER A 135 8.41 -24.33 -5.76
C SER A 135 9.09 -24.86 -4.50
N SER A 136 10.39 -25.15 -4.61
CA SER A 136 11.20 -25.54 -3.46
C SER A 136 11.92 -24.37 -2.80
N ASP A 137 12.05 -23.25 -3.51
CA ASP A 137 12.76 -22.06 -3.05
C ASP A 137 11.86 -21.11 -2.23
N THR A 138 12.45 -20.46 -1.23
CA THR A 138 11.81 -19.32 -0.56
C THR A 138 12.26 -18.01 -1.20
N GLY A 139 11.29 -17.24 -1.70
CA GLY A 139 11.55 -15.90 -2.21
C GLY A 139 11.62 -14.86 -1.09
N LEU A 140 12.67 -14.06 -1.05
CA LEU A 140 12.80 -12.93 -0.14
C LEU A 140 12.48 -11.63 -0.87
N ARG A 141 11.66 -10.76 -0.26
CA ARG A 141 11.26 -9.49 -0.86
C ARG A 141 11.22 -8.36 0.16
N LEU A 142 11.91 -7.28 -0.17
CA LEU A 142 11.85 -6.00 0.54
C LEU A 142 10.88 -5.06 -0.18
N ARG A 143 10.08 -4.34 0.61
CA ARG A 143 9.15 -3.31 0.13
C ARG A 143 9.34 -2.04 0.92
N GLN A 144 9.34 -0.92 0.23
CA GLN A 144 9.38 0.41 0.83
C GLN A 144 8.22 1.24 0.30
N TRP A 145 7.33 1.66 1.20
CA TRP A 145 6.14 2.45 0.91
C TRP A 145 6.21 3.79 1.63
N LEU A 146 5.79 4.84 0.94
CA LEU A 146 5.63 6.18 1.49
C LEU A 146 4.20 6.64 1.23
N ARG A 147 3.63 7.35 2.20
CA ARG A 147 2.31 7.97 2.09
C ARG A 147 2.33 9.38 2.60
N VAL A 148 1.81 10.28 1.79
CA VAL A 148 1.40 11.61 2.21
C VAL A 148 -0.11 11.65 2.27
N GLN A 149 -0.64 12.21 3.36
CA GLN A 149 -2.06 12.51 3.49
C GLN A 149 -2.26 13.91 4.08
N THR A 150 -3.14 14.69 3.47
CA THR A 150 -3.39 16.10 3.83
C THR A 150 -4.88 16.34 3.96
N PRO A 151 -5.37 16.88 5.09
CA PRO A 151 -6.77 17.32 5.20
C PRO A 151 -7.07 18.40 4.16
N ILE A 152 -8.18 18.27 3.45
CA ILE A 152 -8.62 19.22 2.40
C ILE A 152 -9.98 19.85 2.70
N ALA A 153 -10.80 19.19 3.52
CA ALA A 153 -12.07 19.68 4.04
C ALA A 153 -12.45 18.87 5.30
N PRO A 154 -13.47 19.26 6.09
CA PRO A 154 -13.92 18.49 7.23
C PRO A 154 -14.21 17.03 6.85
N GLY A 155 -13.49 16.09 7.48
CA GLY A 155 -13.62 14.66 7.21
C GLY A 155 -12.97 14.17 5.89
N TRP A 156 -12.43 15.06 5.05
CA TRP A 156 -11.82 14.72 3.76
C TRP A 156 -10.31 14.93 3.76
N GLN A 157 -9.60 14.01 3.10
CA GLN A 157 -8.15 14.05 2.94
C GLN A 157 -7.74 13.74 1.50
N ALA A 158 -6.77 14.49 0.96
CA ALA A 158 -6.04 14.10 -0.24
C ALA A 158 -4.93 13.11 0.15
N ILE A 159 -4.71 12.10 -0.69
CA ILE A 159 -3.79 10.99 -0.42
C ILE A 159 -2.92 10.76 -1.64
N ALA A 160 -1.62 10.61 -1.41
CA ALA A 160 -0.68 10.11 -2.41
C ALA A 160 0.22 9.05 -1.77
N THR A 161 0.47 7.96 -2.47
CA THR A 161 1.42 6.92 -2.02
C THR A 161 2.32 6.46 -3.15
N THR A 162 3.53 6.04 -2.79
CA THR A 162 4.48 5.40 -3.69
C THR A 162 5.09 4.19 -3.00
N GLU A 163 5.32 3.11 -3.75
CA GLU A 163 5.88 1.87 -3.23
C GLU A 163 6.84 1.21 -4.22
N ALA A 164 8.06 0.94 -3.74
CA ALA A 164 9.07 0.17 -4.45
C ALA A 164 9.16 -1.26 -3.89
N PHE A 165 9.38 -2.23 -4.79
CA PHE A 165 9.50 -3.65 -4.47
C PHE A 165 10.83 -4.18 -5.00
N PHE A 166 11.57 -4.86 -4.14
CA PHE A 166 12.87 -5.46 -4.45
C PHE A 166 12.88 -6.92 -4.04
N ASN A 167 13.14 -7.81 -4.97
CA ASN A 167 13.40 -9.22 -4.67
C ASN A 167 14.88 -9.37 -4.29
N LEU A 168 15.16 -10.10 -3.21
CA LEU A 168 16.52 -10.25 -2.68
C LEU A 168 17.23 -11.50 -3.20
N ASN A 169 16.51 -12.38 -3.90
CA ASN A 169 17.02 -13.59 -4.53
C ASN A 169 16.16 -14.01 -5.72
N ASP A 170 16.73 -14.89 -6.55
CA ASP A 170 16.00 -15.66 -7.56
C ASP A 170 15.33 -16.88 -6.92
N THR A 171 14.30 -17.42 -7.58
CA THR A 171 13.62 -18.66 -7.20
C THR A 171 13.22 -19.46 -8.43
N ASP A 172 13.14 -20.78 -8.31
CA ASP A 172 12.51 -21.67 -9.31
C ASP A 172 11.04 -21.31 -9.63
N ALA A 173 10.32 -20.61 -8.73
CA ALA A 173 8.97 -20.04 -8.96
C ALA A 173 8.93 -18.85 -9.93
N GLY A 174 10.09 -18.40 -10.43
CA GLY A 174 10.19 -17.31 -11.40
C GLY A 174 10.37 -15.91 -10.81
N GLN A 175 10.52 -15.76 -9.49
CA GLN A 175 11.06 -14.53 -8.90
C GLN A 175 12.46 -14.28 -9.44
N ARG A 176 12.76 -13.02 -9.78
CA ARG A 176 14.10 -12.58 -10.19
C ARG A 176 14.65 -11.57 -9.20
N ALA A 177 15.91 -11.73 -8.78
CA ALA A 177 16.56 -10.79 -7.89
C ALA A 177 16.63 -9.37 -8.49
N GLY A 178 16.59 -8.36 -7.63
CA GLY A 178 16.64 -6.95 -8.01
C GLY A 178 15.27 -6.25 -7.97
N PHE A 179 15.15 -5.15 -8.71
CA PHE A 179 13.94 -4.33 -8.73
C PHE A 179 12.79 -5.05 -9.45
N ASP A 180 11.66 -5.20 -8.77
CA ASP A 180 10.51 -5.98 -9.23
C ASP A 180 9.41 -5.10 -9.82
N GLN A 181 8.98 -4.08 -9.07
CA GLN A 181 7.87 -3.23 -9.48
C GLN A 181 7.83 -1.91 -8.70
N TRP A 182 7.15 -0.93 -9.31
CA TRP A 182 6.81 0.35 -8.70
C TRP A 182 5.30 0.52 -8.67
N ARG A 183 4.74 1.03 -7.56
CA ARG A 183 3.31 1.30 -7.45
C ARG A 183 3.05 2.70 -6.92
N ASN A 184 2.20 3.44 -7.60
CA ASN A 184 1.79 4.79 -7.22
C ASN A 184 0.26 4.82 -7.04
N PHE A 185 -0.21 5.57 -6.06
CA PHE A 185 -1.63 5.83 -5.86
C PHE A 185 -1.86 7.31 -5.59
N VAL A 186 -2.91 7.87 -6.17
CA VAL A 186 -3.43 9.20 -5.87
C VAL A 186 -4.94 9.12 -5.70
N GLY A 187 -5.46 9.77 -4.67
CA GLY A 187 -6.90 9.70 -4.39
C GLY A 187 -7.33 10.57 -3.23
N VAL A 188 -8.56 10.33 -2.79
CA VAL A 188 -9.20 11.02 -1.67
C VAL A 188 -9.66 10.00 -0.64
N GLY A 189 -9.67 10.41 0.62
CA GLY A 189 -10.26 9.66 1.72
C GLY A 189 -11.33 10.46 2.41
N HIS A 190 -12.38 9.78 2.86
CA HIS A 190 -13.44 10.36 3.67
C HIS A 190 -13.64 9.56 4.95
N ARG A 191 -13.64 10.25 6.08
CA ARG A 191 -13.97 9.69 7.39
C ARG A 191 -15.48 9.67 7.54
N LEU A 192 -16.10 8.51 7.27
CA LEU A 192 -17.54 8.30 7.41
C LEU A 192 -17.99 8.31 8.86
N THR A 193 -17.18 7.72 9.75
CA THR A 193 -17.42 7.72 11.20
C THR A 193 -16.09 7.85 11.93
N PRO A 194 -16.06 8.08 13.26
CA PRO A 194 -14.82 8.07 14.02
C PRO A 194 -13.98 6.79 13.85
N ARG A 195 -14.61 5.67 13.45
CA ARG A 195 -13.97 4.36 13.28
C ARG A 195 -13.81 3.93 11.82
N LEU A 196 -14.54 4.52 10.87
CA LEU A 196 -14.54 4.10 9.48
C LEU A 196 -14.04 5.21 8.56
N THR A 197 -12.99 4.89 7.81
CA THR A 197 -12.49 5.71 6.70
C THR A 197 -12.62 4.93 5.41
N VAL A 198 -13.07 5.59 4.35
CA VAL A 198 -13.05 5.04 2.99
C VAL A 198 -12.09 5.88 2.15
N GLU A 199 -11.32 5.23 1.29
CA GLU A 199 -10.36 5.86 0.39
C GLU A 199 -10.62 5.35 -1.03
N GLY A 200 -10.53 6.24 -2.00
CA GLY A 200 -10.77 5.93 -3.40
C GLY A 200 -9.88 6.75 -4.31
N GLY A 201 -9.39 6.13 -5.38
CA GLY A 201 -8.55 6.84 -6.34
C GLY A 201 -7.97 5.95 -7.42
N TYR A 202 -7.00 6.50 -8.11
CA TYR A 202 -6.31 5.86 -9.21
C TYR A 202 -4.98 5.27 -8.73
N LEU A 203 -4.71 4.05 -9.16
CA LEU A 203 -3.49 3.31 -8.90
C LEU A 203 -2.80 2.96 -10.21
N ASN A 204 -1.51 3.27 -10.26
CA ASN A 204 -0.63 2.87 -11.33
C ASN A 204 0.40 1.86 -10.78
N GLN A 205 0.63 0.78 -11.52
CA GLN A 205 1.65 -0.20 -11.18
C GLN A 205 2.49 -0.48 -12.42
N TRP A 206 3.78 -0.18 -12.34
CA TRP A 206 4.77 -0.64 -13.30
C TRP A 206 5.43 -1.91 -12.77
N VAL A 207 5.60 -2.93 -13.61
CA VAL A 207 6.22 -4.21 -13.26
C VAL A 207 7.34 -4.52 -14.25
N ASN A 208 8.51 -4.86 -13.71
CA ASN A 208 9.67 -5.31 -14.47
C ASN A 208 9.42 -6.70 -15.03
N GLY A 209 9.05 -6.77 -16.31
CA GLY A 209 8.72 -8.03 -16.98
C GLY A 209 9.95 -8.75 -17.54
N ARG A 210 9.78 -10.02 -17.93
CA ARG A 210 10.87 -10.81 -18.54
C ARG A 210 11.20 -10.35 -19.95
N ALA A 211 10.18 -10.22 -20.80
CA ALA A 211 10.34 -9.80 -22.20
C ALA A 211 10.03 -8.31 -22.39
N ARG A 212 9.04 -7.80 -21.66
CA ARG A 212 8.62 -6.40 -21.70
C ARG A 212 8.04 -6.01 -20.36
N ASP A 213 8.31 -4.79 -19.93
CA ASP A 213 7.63 -4.20 -18.79
C ASP A 213 6.13 -4.11 -19.01
N SER A 214 5.38 -4.19 -17.93
CA SER A 214 3.93 -4.00 -17.95
C SER A 214 3.53 -2.83 -17.06
N VAL A 215 2.47 -2.13 -17.48
CA VAL A 215 1.87 -1.05 -16.70
C VAL A 215 0.40 -1.38 -16.51
N ASN A 216 0.01 -1.54 -15.25
CA ASN A 216 -1.38 -1.78 -14.87
C ASN A 216 -1.99 -0.49 -14.33
N HIS A 217 -3.25 -0.29 -14.68
CA HIS A 217 -4.08 0.83 -14.24
C HIS A 217 -5.26 0.26 -13.46
N ALA A 218 -5.51 0.78 -12.26
CA ALA A 218 -6.61 0.31 -11.43
C ALA A 218 -7.35 1.46 -10.74
N ILE A 219 -8.66 1.32 -10.63
CA ILE A 219 -9.42 2.01 -9.59
C ILE A 219 -9.16 1.26 -8.29
N SER A 220 -8.71 1.96 -7.26
CA SER A 220 -8.46 1.37 -5.94
C SER A 220 -9.42 1.94 -4.92
N LEU A 221 -10.13 1.06 -4.21
CA LEU A 221 -11.03 1.39 -3.12
C LEU A 221 -10.59 0.69 -1.84
N THR A 222 -10.40 1.46 -0.77
CA THR A 222 -9.99 0.94 0.54
C THR A 222 -11.01 1.34 1.61
N MET A 223 -11.40 0.38 2.43
CA MET A 223 -12.14 0.61 3.67
C MET A 223 -11.23 0.28 4.85
N LEU A 224 -11.05 1.25 5.73
CA LEU A 224 -10.25 1.12 6.95
C LEU A 224 -11.17 1.28 8.16
N TYR A 225 -11.34 0.19 8.89
CA TYR A 225 -12.08 0.16 10.14
C TYR A 225 -11.11 0.10 11.33
N ARG A 226 -11.28 1.02 12.28
CA ARG A 226 -10.48 1.12 13.50
C ARG A 226 -11.24 0.57 14.69
N ILE A 227 -10.67 -0.43 15.36
CA ILE A 227 -11.18 -0.95 16.63
C ILE A 227 -10.50 -0.23 17.81
N GLY A 228 -11.24 -0.09 18.92
CA GLY A 228 -10.85 0.75 20.05
C GLY A 228 -11.48 2.14 19.94
#